data_AF-A0A535VWF8-F1
#
_entry.id   AF-A0A535VWF8-F1
#
_cell.length_a   1.000
_cell.length_b   1.000
_cell.length_c   1.000
_cell.angle_alpha   90.00
_cell.angle_beta   90.00
_cell.angle_gamma   90.00
#
_symmetry.space_group_name_H-M   'P 1'
#
loop_
_entity.id
_entity.type
_entity.pdbx_description
1 polymer ?
#
loop_
_entity_poly.entity_id
_entity_poly.type
_entity_poly.pdbx_seq_one_letter_code
_entity_poly.pdbx_strand_id
1 'polypeptide(L)'
;MDHSMQAFDGSRLARMLSSIVAVGDELVGGFTLDTNSHWLAERLRLLGHPLKRVTAIRDRPAEIVEQVRRELADPELTHIFCCGGLGPTPDDRTFASLAEALGRPLIVWEETRARIERRVKRMHEAGLLDSPELTEGNLRMARIPSEPKQVFKNRRGMAPGVVYEQDGKSIFVLPGVP
;
A
#
# COMPACT_ATOMS: atom_id res chain seq x y z
N MET A 1 42.37 -12.31 35.09
CA MET A 1 41.34 -12.75 34.13
C MET A 1 40.55 -11.52 33.77
N ASP A 2 40.82 -11.01 32.58
CA ASP A 2 40.35 -9.73 32.07
C ASP A 2 38.96 -9.91 31.47
N HIS A 3 37.92 -9.45 32.18
CA HIS A 3 36.56 -9.39 31.66
C HIS A 3 36.40 -8.11 30.85
N SER A 4 36.94 -8.12 29.63
CA SER A 4 36.55 -7.18 28.59
C SER A 4 35.10 -7.47 28.20
N MET A 5 34.17 -6.80 28.89
CA MET A 5 32.82 -6.57 28.40
C MET A 5 32.97 -5.82 27.07
N GLN A 6 32.91 -6.54 25.96
CA GLN A 6 32.64 -5.94 24.66
C GLN A 6 31.30 -5.23 24.79
N ALA A 7 31.37 -3.91 24.90
CA ALA A 7 30.20 -3.06 24.83
C ALA A 7 29.49 -3.40 23.51
N PHE A 8 28.25 -3.90 23.63
CA PHE A 8 27.34 -3.96 22.50
C PHE A 8 27.17 -2.53 22.00
N ASP A 9 27.82 -2.23 20.88
CA ASP A 9 27.67 -0.96 20.18
C ASP A 9 26.25 -0.88 19.60
N GLY A 10 25.34 -0.28 20.37
CA GLY A 10 23.97 0.00 19.98
C GLY A 10 23.82 1.02 18.84
N SER A 11 24.93 1.54 18.29
CA SER A 11 24.89 2.56 17.22
C SER A 11 24.72 2.01 15.81
N ARG A 12 24.67 0.67 15.63
CA ARG A 12 24.58 0.03 14.31
C ARG A 12 23.28 -0.67 13.96
N LEU A 13 22.33 -0.75 14.90
CA LEU A 13 20.91 -0.86 14.52
C LEU A 13 20.47 0.55 14.14
N ALA A 14 20.83 1.00 12.93
CA ALA A 14 20.19 2.17 12.35
C ALA A 14 18.69 1.98 12.55
N ARG A 15 18.08 2.85 13.36
CA ARG A 15 16.69 2.72 13.78
C ARG A 15 15.86 2.68 12.51
N MET A 16 15.42 1.49 12.10
CA MET A 16 14.76 1.28 10.82
C MET A 16 13.38 1.92 10.87
N LEU A 17 13.30 3.16 10.40
CA LEU A 17 12.06 3.91 10.45
C LEU A 17 11.15 3.49 9.30
N SER A 18 9.86 3.56 9.60
CA SER A 18 8.79 3.37 8.62
C SER A 18 8.05 4.68 8.39
N SER A 19 7.36 4.81 7.27
CA SER A 19 6.40 5.90 7.06
C SER A 19 5.07 5.37 6.55
N ILE A 20 4.01 6.14 6.78
CA ILE A 20 2.69 5.88 6.22
C ILE A 20 2.28 7.04 5.33
N VAL A 21 1.82 6.72 4.12
CA VAL A 21 1.14 7.61 3.20
C VAL A 21 -0.32 7.16 3.13
N ALA A 22 -1.20 7.88 3.81
CA ALA A 22 -2.63 7.64 3.78
C ALA A 22 -3.24 8.44 2.62
N VAL A 23 -3.87 7.75 1.67
CA VAL A 23 -4.43 8.33 0.44
C VAL A 23 -5.95 8.33 0.54
N GLY A 24 -6.54 9.52 0.54
CA GLY A 24 -8.00 9.68 0.55
C GLY A 24 -8.43 11.14 0.72
N ASP A 25 -9.27 11.63 -0.19
CA ASP A 25 -9.83 13.00 -0.14
C ASP A 25 -10.67 13.19 1.13
N GLU A 26 -11.33 12.14 1.62
CA GLU A 26 -12.12 12.11 2.84
C GLU A 26 -11.28 12.20 4.13
N LEU A 27 -10.05 11.72 4.10
CA LEU A 27 -9.10 11.83 5.21
C LEU A 27 -8.62 13.28 5.34
N VAL A 28 -8.19 13.86 4.21
CA VAL A 28 -7.73 15.27 4.17
C VAL A 28 -8.89 16.23 4.44
N GLY A 29 -10.09 15.92 3.97
CA GLY A 29 -11.30 16.71 4.23
C GLY A 29 -11.86 16.56 5.64
N GLY A 30 -11.34 15.64 6.46
CA GLY A 30 -11.79 15.40 7.83
C GLY A 30 -13.16 14.72 7.95
N PHE A 31 -13.68 14.13 6.87
CA PHE A 31 -14.94 13.38 6.89
C PHE A 31 -14.77 12.00 7.53
N THR A 32 -13.59 11.41 7.38
CA THR A 32 -13.25 10.10 7.93
C THR A 32 -12.06 10.23 8.87
N LEU A 33 -12.17 9.64 10.05
CA LEU A 33 -11.04 9.50 10.96
C LEU A 33 -10.08 8.43 10.43
N ASP A 34 -8.79 8.76 10.31
CA ASP A 34 -7.76 7.83 9.87
C ASP A 34 -7.41 6.79 10.95
N THR A 35 -8.24 5.75 11.06
CA THR A 35 -8.01 4.62 11.95
C THR A 35 -6.99 3.63 11.41
N ASN A 36 -6.77 3.61 10.09
CA ASN A 36 -5.83 2.68 9.45
C ASN A 36 -4.39 3.01 9.84
N SER A 37 -3.98 4.27 9.69
CA SER A 37 -2.64 4.70 10.07
C SER A 37 -2.41 4.52 11.56
N HIS A 38 -3.42 4.79 12.40
CA HIS A 38 -3.32 4.54 13.83
C HIS A 38 -3.07 3.06 14.15
N TRP A 39 -3.87 2.16 13.57
CA TRP A 39 -3.71 0.72 13.76
C TRP A 39 -2.35 0.23 13.25
N LEU A 40 -1.92 0.68 12.06
CA LEU A 40 -0.62 0.32 11.49
C LEU A 40 0.53 0.82 12.37
N ALA A 41 0.46 2.06 12.86
CA ALA A 41 1.46 2.65 13.75
C ALA A 41 1.65 1.82 15.03
N GLU A 42 0.55 1.37 15.64
CA GLU A 42 0.59 0.51 16.82
C GLU A 42 1.31 -0.82 16.51
N ARG A 43 0.94 -1.48 15.41
CA ARG A 43 1.54 -2.76 15.00
C ARG A 43 3.01 -2.63 14.68
N LEU A 44 3.38 -1.61 13.91
CA LEU A 44 4.77 -1.36 13.51
C LEU A 44 5.65 -1.05 14.71
N ARG A 45 5.15 -0.27 15.69
CA ARG A 45 5.85 -0.03 16.95
C ARG A 45 6.10 -1.34 17.72
N LEU A 46 5.11 -2.22 17.82
CA LEU A 46 5.24 -3.51 18.50
C LEU A 46 6.24 -4.45 17.79
N LEU A 47 6.37 -4.32 16.46
CA LEU A 47 7.32 -5.09 15.65
C LEU A 47 8.73 -4.49 15.60
N GLY A 48 8.99 -3.36 16.28
CA GLY A 48 10.30 -2.71 16.29
C GLY A 48 10.59 -1.82 15.07
N HIS A 49 9.56 -1.45 14.31
CA HIS A 49 9.64 -0.58 13.13
C HIS A 49 8.90 0.75 13.36
N PRO A 50 9.33 1.61 14.29
CA PRO A 50 8.59 2.82 14.64
C PRO A 50 8.44 3.76 13.43
N LEU A 51 7.35 4.51 13.41
CA LEU A 51 7.10 5.49 12.36
C LEU A 51 7.98 6.73 12.54
N LYS A 52 8.51 7.24 11.43
CA LYS A 52 9.04 8.62 11.32
C LYS A 52 7.90 9.63 11.20
N ARG A 53 6.88 9.28 10.40
CA ARG A 53 5.73 10.13 10.10
C ARG A 53 4.55 9.32 9.56
N VAL A 54 3.37 9.94 9.66
CA VAL A 54 2.16 9.62 8.91
C VAL A 54 1.82 10.86 8.11
N THR A 55 1.60 10.71 6.80
CA THR A 55 1.21 11.79 5.90
C THR A 55 -0.10 11.42 5.22
N ALA A 56 -1.15 12.21 5.44
CA ALA A 56 -2.38 12.11 4.67
C ALA A 56 -2.31 13.01 3.43
N ILE A 57 -2.67 12.47 2.26
CA ILE A 57 -2.67 13.17 0.98
C ILE A 57 -3.98 12.91 0.23
N ARG A 58 -4.30 13.76 -0.74
CA ARG A 58 -5.46 13.56 -1.61
C ARG A 58 -5.19 12.45 -2.62
N ASP A 59 -6.26 11.83 -3.13
CA ASP A 59 -6.17 10.80 -4.18
C ASP A 59 -5.97 11.46 -5.55
N ARG A 60 -4.82 12.12 -5.69
CA ARG A 60 -4.42 12.86 -6.90
C ARG A 60 -3.13 12.28 -7.42
N PRO A 61 -3.04 11.93 -8.71
CA PRO A 61 -1.86 11.24 -9.23
C PRO A 61 -0.53 11.95 -8.94
N ALA A 62 -0.49 13.28 -9.13
CA ALA A 62 0.70 14.07 -8.86
C ALA A 62 1.08 14.08 -7.37
N GLU A 63 0.11 14.19 -6.46
CA GLU A 63 0.36 14.18 -5.01
C GLU A 63 0.90 12.82 -4.55
N ILE A 64 0.32 11.72 -5.06
CA ILE A 64 0.79 10.36 -4.75
C ILE A 64 2.21 10.13 -5.26
N VAL A 65 2.49 10.52 -6.51
CA VAL A 65 3.82 10.38 -7.12
C VAL A 65 4.87 11.18 -6.35
N GLU A 66 4.59 12.45 -6.06
CA GLU A 66 5.49 13.33 -5.30
C GLU A 66 5.77 12.75 -3.91
N GLN A 67 4.73 12.37 -3.19
CA GLN A 67 4.86 11.87 -1.83
C GLN A 67 5.63 10.54 -1.79
N VAL A 68 5.34 9.59 -2.68
CA VAL A 68 6.09 8.32 -2.76
C VAL A 68 7.57 8.56 -3.05
N ARG A 69 7.89 9.45 -4.01
CA ARG A 69 9.28 9.80 -4.33
C ARG A 69 9.98 10.46 -3.16
N ARG A 70 9.27 11.31 -2.40
CA ARG A 70 9.79 11.93 -1.17
C ARG A 70 10.14 10.90 -0.10
N GLU A 71 9.28 9.89 0.11
CA GLU A 71 9.55 8.82 1.07
C GLU A 71 10.72 7.93 0.61
N LEU A 72 10.83 7.67 -0.70
CA LEU A 72 11.98 6.95 -1.27
C LEU A 72 13.29 7.71 -1.10
N ALA A 73 13.29 9.04 -1.25
CA ALA A 73 14.48 9.88 -1.12
C ALA A 73 14.99 10.02 0.33
N ASP A 74 14.18 9.66 1.34
CA ASP A 74 14.54 9.85 2.75
C ASP A 74 15.46 8.72 3.25
N PRO A 75 16.75 8.97 3.55
CA PRO A 75 17.71 7.91 3.88
C PRO A 75 17.44 7.20 5.21
N GLU A 76 16.59 7.74 6.09
CA GLU A 76 16.28 7.11 7.37
C GLU A 76 15.15 6.08 7.26
N LEU A 77 14.41 6.08 6.15
CA LEU A 77 13.29 5.17 5.92
C LEU A 77 13.74 3.85 5.30
N THR A 78 13.16 2.77 5.79
CA THR A 78 13.37 1.39 5.28
C THR A 78 12.08 0.76 4.77
N HIS A 79 10.94 1.17 5.33
CA HIS A 79 9.62 0.67 4.95
C HIS A 79 8.66 1.84 4.71
N ILE A 80 7.92 1.79 3.61
CA ILE A 80 6.95 2.80 3.22
C ILE A 80 5.60 2.10 3.07
N PHE A 81 4.57 2.58 3.76
CA PHE A 81 3.23 2.01 3.69
C PHE A 81 2.29 3.00 3.01
N CYS A 82 1.81 2.67 1.81
CA CYS A 82 0.75 3.42 1.13
C CYS A 82 -0.59 2.73 1.38
N CYS A 83 -1.57 3.44 1.93
CA CYS A 83 -2.88 2.90 2.29
C CYS A 83 -4.00 3.74 1.69
N GLY A 84 -4.92 3.12 0.94
CA GLY A 84 -6.05 3.81 0.29
C GLY A 84 -5.92 3.92 -1.23
N GLY A 85 -6.97 4.42 -1.89
CA GLY A 85 -7.00 4.65 -3.34
C GLY A 85 -6.82 3.41 -4.24
N LEU A 86 -7.22 2.22 -3.75
CA LEU A 86 -7.14 0.94 -4.48
C LEU A 86 -8.50 0.37 -4.89
N GLY A 87 -9.58 1.11 -4.73
CA GLY A 87 -10.94 0.69 -5.05
C GLY A 87 -11.26 0.64 -6.54
N PRO A 88 -12.53 0.35 -6.88
CA PRO A 88 -13.01 0.28 -8.26
C PRO A 88 -13.35 1.65 -8.87
N THR A 89 -13.32 2.74 -8.10
CA THR A 89 -13.81 4.04 -8.55
C THR A 89 -12.80 4.72 -9.47
N PRO A 90 -13.22 5.57 -10.42
CA PRO A 90 -12.30 6.28 -11.32
C PRO A 90 -11.26 7.15 -10.61
N ASP A 91 -11.53 7.53 -9.36
CA ASP A 91 -10.65 8.35 -8.55
C ASP A 91 -9.59 7.52 -7.81
N ASP A 92 -9.76 6.20 -7.70
CA ASP A 92 -8.76 5.29 -7.15
C ASP A 92 -7.53 5.19 -8.08
N ARG A 93 -6.49 5.97 -7.79
CA ARG A 93 -5.30 6.10 -8.68
C ARG A 93 -4.01 5.58 -8.10
N THR A 94 -4.01 5.03 -6.88
CA THR A 94 -2.78 4.68 -6.16
C THR A 94 -1.89 3.70 -6.93
N PHE A 95 -2.40 2.63 -7.54
CA PHE A 95 -1.53 1.71 -8.32
C PHE A 95 -0.94 2.36 -9.58
N ALA A 96 -1.71 3.17 -10.30
CA ALA A 96 -1.23 3.85 -11.49
C ALA A 96 -0.15 4.89 -11.14
N SER A 97 -0.39 5.67 -10.09
CA SER A 97 0.55 6.66 -9.58
C SER A 97 1.81 6.01 -8.99
N LEU A 98 1.67 4.87 -8.32
CA LEU A 98 2.82 4.12 -7.86
C LEU A 98 3.66 3.59 -9.03
N ALA A 99 3.01 3.13 -10.11
CA ALA A 99 3.72 2.69 -11.31
C ALA A 99 4.59 3.82 -11.89
N GLU A 100 4.04 5.04 -11.98
CA GLU A 100 4.78 6.22 -12.39
C GLU A 100 5.91 6.61 -11.40
N ALA A 101 5.63 6.55 -10.10
CA ALA A 101 6.62 6.88 -9.06
C ALA A 101 7.83 5.94 -9.11
N LEU A 102 7.59 4.65 -9.38
CA LEU A 102 8.62 3.60 -9.45
C LEU A 102 9.23 3.43 -10.85
N GLY A 103 8.73 4.14 -11.86
CA GLY A 103 9.17 3.99 -13.25
C GLY A 103 8.85 2.61 -13.85
N ARG A 104 7.73 2.02 -13.45
CA ARG A 104 7.30 0.67 -13.87
C ARG A 104 6.06 0.73 -14.76
N PRO A 105 5.94 -0.14 -15.77
CA PRO A 105 4.68 -0.29 -16.49
C PRO A 105 3.59 -0.87 -15.59
N LEU A 106 2.35 -0.48 -15.87
CA LEU A 106 1.17 -1.08 -15.25
C LEU A 106 0.79 -2.36 -16.01
N ILE A 107 0.65 -3.48 -15.31
CA ILE A 107 0.32 -4.78 -15.89
C ILE A 107 -0.93 -5.37 -15.24
N VAL A 108 -1.64 -6.23 -15.97
CA VAL A 108 -2.72 -7.03 -15.39
C VAL A 108 -2.11 -8.19 -14.62
N TRP A 109 -2.38 -8.27 -13.31
CA TRP A 109 -2.03 -9.44 -12.51
C TRP A 109 -3.12 -10.49 -12.66
N GLU A 110 -2.89 -11.48 -13.51
CA GLU A 110 -3.89 -12.48 -13.91
C GLU A 110 -4.48 -13.25 -12.72
N GLU A 111 -3.71 -13.54 -11.66
CA GLU A 111 -4.27 -14.20 -10.46
C GLU A 111 -5.30 -13.31 -9.73
N THR A 112 -5.03 -12.00 -9.65
CA THR A 112 -5.95 -11.02 -9.05
C THR A 112 -7.18 -10.88 -9.93
N ARG A 113 -7.00 -10.73 -11.26
CA ARG A 113 -8.10 -10.69 -12.23
C ARG A 113 -9.01 -11.90 -12.09
N ALA A 114 -8.45 -13.12 -12.16
CA ALA A 114 -9.23 -14.35 -12.04
C ALA A 114 -9.98 -14.46 -10.69
N ARG A 115 -9.41 -13.92 -9.60
CA ARG A 115 -10.11 -13.84 -8.31
C ARG A 115 -11.28 -12.87 -8.36
N ILE A 116 -11.11 -11.73 -8.99
CA ILE A 116 -12.16 -10.73 -9.16
C ILE A 116 -13.29 -11.31 -10.03
N GLU A 117 -12.97 -11.98 -11.14
CA GLU A 117 -13.95 -12.68 -11.99
C GLU A 117 -14.78 -13.68 -11.18
N ARG A 118 -14.12 -14.55 -10.40
CA ARG A 118 -14.83 -15.51 -9.52
C ARG A 118 -15.70 -14.81 -8.48
N ARG A 119 -15.29 -13.65 -7.98
CA ARG A 119 -16.07 -12.89 -6.99
C ARG A 119 -17.29 -12.22 -7.63
N VAL A 120 -17.12 -11.57 -8.76
CA VAL A 120 -18.20 -10.94 -9.53
C VAL A 120 -19.24 -11.99 -9.92
N LYS A 121 -18.81 -13.14 -10.45
CA LYS A 121 -19.70 -14.25 -10.79
C LYS A 121 -20.56 -14.70 -9.59
N ARG A 122 -19.92 -14.94 -8.43
CA ARG A 122 -20.65 -15.33 -7.20
C ARG A 122 -21.60 -14.25 -6.70
N MET A 123 -21.24 -12.97 -6.83
CA MET A 123 -22.12 -11.87 -6.44
C MET A 123 -23.34 -11.77 -7.36
N HIS A 124 -23.16 -11.97 -8.66
CA HIS A 124 -24.27 -12.06 -9.62
C HIS A 124 -25.19 -13.25 -9.33
N GLU A 125 -24.62 -14.44 -9.11
CA GLU A 125 -25.39 -15.64 -8.72
C GLU A 125 -26.20 -15.44 -7.41
N ALA A 126 -25.69 -14.60 -6.51
CA ALA A 126 -26.38 -14.23 -5.26
C ALA A 126 -27.38 -13.07 -5.43
N GLY A 127 -27.59 -12.54 -6.65
CA GLY A 127 -28.49 -11.42 -6.92
C GLY A 127 -27.99 -10.06 -6.44
N LEU A 128 -26.69 -9.94 -6.12
CA LEU A 128 -26.06 -8.69 -5.64
C LEU A 128 -25.52 -7.82 -6.79
N LEU A 129 -25.45 -8.36 -8.01
CA LEU A 129 -25.03 -7.65 -9.21
C LEU A 129 -25.93 -8.05 -10.39
N ASP A 130 -26.25 -7.08 -11.24
CA ASP A 130 -27.09 -7.29 -12.42
C ASP A 130 -26.37 -8.11 -13.51
N SER A 131 -25.04 -8.09 -13.54
CA SER A 131 -24.21 -8.76 -14.55
C SER A 131 -23.01 -9.48 -13.93
N PRO A 132 -22.60 -10.64 -14.48
CA PRO A 132 -21.37 -11.33 -14.10
C PRO A 132 -20.11 -10.79 -14.82
N GLU A 133 -20.24 -9.78 -15.68
CA GLU A 133 -19.12 -9.23 -16.46
C GLU A 133 -18.20 -8.33 -15.63
N LEU A 134 -16.91 -8.31 -15.97
CA LEU A 134 -15.97 -7.41 -15.35
C LEU A 134 -16.16 -5.97 -15.83
N THR A 135 -16.31 -5.04 -14.89
CA THR A 135 -16.27 -3.61 -15.18
C THR A 135 -14.82 -3.12 -15.32
N GLU A 136 -14.63 -1.93 -15.90
CA GLU A 136 -13.32 -1.27 -15.93
C GLU A 136 -12.78 -0.98 -14.52
N GLY A 137 -13.65 -0.70 -13.54
CA GLY A 137 -13.25 -0.57 -12.14
C GLY A 137 -12.71 -1.88 -11.55
N ASN A 138 -13.32 -3.02 -11.92
CA ASN A 138 -12.82 -4.34 -11.54
C ASN A 138 -11.44 -4.61 -12.16
N LEU A 139 -11.26 -4.28 -13.44
CA LEU A 139 -9.98 -4.43 -14.14
C LEU A 139 -8.91 -3.52 -13.55
N ARG A 140 -9.24 -2.28 -13.16
CA ARG A 140 -8.30 -1.36 -12.51
C ARG A 140 -7.68 -1.95 -11.24
N MET A 141 -8.48 -2.60 -10.39
CA MET A 141 -7.98 -3.27 -9.19
C MET A 141 -7.06 -4.48 -9.48
N ALA A 142 -7.10 -5.03 -10.70
CA ALA A 142 -6.19 -6.08 -11.15
C ALA A 142 -4.94 -5.52 -11.85
N ARG A 143 -4.92 -4.23 -12.19
CA ARG A 143 -3.77 -3.57 -12.82
C ARG A 143 -2.85 -3.02 -11.74
N ILE A 144 -1.65 -3.59 -11.64
CA ILE A 144 -0.64 -3.21 -10.64
C ILE A 144 0.70 -2.87 -11.33
N PRO A 145 1.58 -2.07 -10.69
CA PRO A 145 2.94 -1.90 -11.18
C PRO A 145 3.63 -3.26 -11.37
N SER A 146 4.41 -3.40 -12.44
CA SER A 146 5.15 -4.63 -12.73
C SER A 146 6.18 -4.99 -11.66
N GLU A 147 6.62 -6.24 -11.69
CA GLU A 147 7.68 -6.77 -10.82
C GLU A 147 7.38 -6.59 -9.30
N PRO A 148 6.16 -6.95 -8.83
CA PRO A 148 5.92 -6.99 -7.40
C PRO A 148 6.82 -8.03 -6.75
N LYS A 149 7.39 -7.70 -5.57
CA LYS A 149 8.06 -8.69 -4.73
C LYS A 149 7.06 -9.71 -4.20
N GLN A 150 5.86 -9.27 -3.84
CA GLN A 150 4.78 -10.14 -3.37
C GLN A 150 3.41 -9.53 -3.61
N VAL A 151 2.43 -10.37 -3.99
CA VAL A 151 1.01 -9.98 -4.09
C VAL A 151 0.21 -10.77 -3.06
N PHE A 152 -0.55 -10.05 -2.22
CA PHE A 152 -1.34 -10.61 -1.14
C PHE A 152 -2.81 -10.77 -1.54
N LYS A 153 -3.38 -11.90 -1.09
CA LYS A 153 -4.79 -12.18 -1.33
C LYS A 153 -5.66 -11.40 -0.37
N ASN A 154 -6.49 -10.50 -0.90
CA ASN A 154 -7.53 -9.86 -0.12
C ASN A 154 -8.76 -10.79 -0.06
N ARG A 155 -8.99 -11.39 1.11
CA ARG A 155 -10.13 -12.30 1.34
C ARG A 155 -11.44 -11.54 1.54
N ARG A 156 -11.39 -10.28 1.97
CA ARG A 156 -12.55 -9.44 2.29
C ARG A 156 -12.96 -8.55 1.13
N GLY A 157 -12.01 -8.04 0.36
CA GLY A 157 -12.23 -7.18 -0.80
C GLY A 157 -11.75 -7.77 -2.14
N MET A 158 -11.69 -6.92 -3.16
CA MET A 158 -11.20 -7.26 -4.50
C MET A 158 -9.74 -6.83 -4.71
N ALA A 159 -9.41 -5.59 -4.33
CA ALA A 159 -8.08 -5.03 -4.43
C ALA A 159 -7.03 -5.82 -3.63
N PRO A 160 -5.90 -6.21 -4.24
CA PRO A 160 -4.83 -6.92 -3.54
C PRO A 160 -4.02 -5.97 -2.67
N GLY A 161 -3.34 -6.53 -1.66
CA GLY A 161 -2.16 -5.87 -1.09
C GLY A 161 -0.93 -6.22 -1.93
N VAL A 162 0.04 -5.33 -2.07
CA VAL A 162 1.24 -5.58 -2.88
C VAL A 162 2.48 -5.06 -2.17
N VAL A 163 3.61 -5.75 -2.33
CA VAL A 163 4.92 -5.31 -1.85
C VAL A 163 5.87 -5.15 -3.01
N TYR A 164 6.62 -4.05 -2.99
CA TYR A 164 7.69 -3.73 -3.92
C TYR A 164 9.01 -3.53 -3.16
N GLU A 165 10.12 -3.74 -3.85
CA GLU A 165 11.45 -3.30 -3.43
C GLU A 165 11.91 -2.21 -4.39
N GLN A 166 12.40 -1.10 -3.85
CA GLN A 166 12.93 0.02 -4.60
C GLN A 166 14.04 0.68 -3.79
N ASP A 167 15.23 0.83 -4.36
CA ASP A 167 16.38 1.51 -3.72
C ASP A 167 16.71 1.02 -2.29
N GLY A 168 16.59 -0.30 -2.08
CA GLY A 168 16.83 -0.95 -0.78
C GLY A 168 15.71 -0.76 0.26
N LYS A 169 14.54 -0.27 -0.15
CA LYS A 169 13.37 -0.04 0.70
C LYS A 169 12.21 -0.93 0.26
N SER A 170 11.44 -1.41 1.23
CA SER A 170 10.18 -2.10 0.97
C SER A 170 9.01 -1.10 0.93
N ILE A 171 8.19 -1.18 -0.11
CA ILE A 171 6.94 -0.40 -0.24
C ILE A 171 5.76 -1.34 -0.14
N PHE A 172 4.93 -1.16 0.88
CA PHE A 172 3.69 -1.90 1.11
C PHE A 172 2.51 -1.07 0.62
N VAL A 173 1.68 -1.64 -0.24
CA VAL A 173 0.49 -0.99 -0.80
C VAL A 173 -0.72 -1.75 -0.31
N LEU A 174 -1.57 -1.09 0.46
CA LEU A 174 -2.64 -1.71 1.23
C LEU A 174 -4.00 -1.07 0.91
N PRO A 175 -5.09 -1.86 0.84
CA PRO A 175 -6.44 -1.31 0.73
C PRO A 175 -6.78 -0.40 1.93
N GLY A 176 -7.62 0.62 1.71
CA GLY A 176 -8.06 1.56 2.75
C GLY A 176 -9.27 1.11 3.57
N VAL A 177 -9.91 0.00 3.22
CA VAL A 177 -11.02 -0.56 4.02
C VAL A 177 -10.43 -1.44 5.14
N PRO A 178 -10.73 -1.19 6.44
CA PRO A 178 -10.24 -1.98 7.58
C PRO A 178 -10.58 -3.49 7.58
#